data_AF-A0AAV6MNW0-F1
#
_entry.id   AF-A0AAV6MNW0-F1
#
_cell.length_a   1.000
_cell.length_b   1.000
_cell.length_c   1.000
_cell.angle_alpha   90.00
_cell.angle_beta   90.00
_cell.angle_gamma   90.00
#
_symmetry.space_group_name_H-M   'P 1'
#
loop_
_entity.id
_entity.type
_entity.pdbx_description
1 polymer ?
#
loop_
_entity_poly.entity_id
_entity_poly.type
_entity_poly.pdbx_seq_one_letter_code
_entity_poly.pdbx_strand_id
1 'polypeptide(L)'
;MDSPLIRLTNKPNATIEDVGSPDKVIASLGPFVTGNTFDPADLVESLVEKLGDQTYYKYTLETPYALTWTHNLAKATAKGSTVVLFVASANDKQWQTYEKVLRTMLDSLQL
;
A
#
# COMPACT_ATOMS: atom_id res chain seq x y z
N MET A 1 5.82 -5.23 -14.06
CA MET A 1 5.37 -4.89 -12.70
C MET A 1 6.04 -5.90 -11.80
N ASP A 2 7.12 -5.51 -11.14
CA ASP A 2 7.78 -6.38 -10.16
C ASP A 2 7.20 -6.04 -8.79
N SER A 3 6.38 -6.93 -8.25
CA SER A 3 5.86 -6.79 -6.89
C SER A 3 6.90 -7.35 -5.91
N PRO A 4 7.56 -6.52 -5.08
CA PRO A 4 8.51 -7.01 -4.10
C PRO A 4 7.79 -7.90 -3.07
N LEU A 5 8.26 -9.14 -2.91
CA LEU A 5 7.73 -10.11 -1.96
C LEU A 5 8.48 -9.98 -0.63
N ILE A 6 7.80 -9.55 0.44
CA ILE A 6 8.42 -9.36 1.75
C ILE A 6 7.79 -10.31 2.76
N ARG A 7 8.61 -11.11 3.43
CA ARG A 7 8.19 -12.05 4.48
C ARG A 7 8.23 -11.35 5.83
N LEU A 8 7.06 -10.92 6.32
CA LEU A 8 6.91 -10.18 7.58
C LEU A 8 6.54 -11.07 8.78
N THR A 9 6.12 -12.33 8.58
CA THR A 9 5.66 -13.21 9.67
C THR A 9 5.96 -14.69 9.42
N ASN A 10 6.26 -15.42 10.51
CA ASN A 10 6.51 -16.87 10.51
C ASN A 10 5.26 -17.70 10.83
N LYS A 11 4.10 -17.07 11.09
CA LYS A 11 2.85 -17.81 11.32
C LYS A 11 2.26 -18.30 10.00
N PRO A 12 1.90 -19.60 9.90
CA PRO A 12 1.10 -20.08 8.78
C PRO A 12 -0.31 -19.47 8.86
N ASN A 13 -0.81 -18.95 7.74
CA ASN A 13 -2.12 -18.28 7.62
C ASN A 13 -2.27 -17.03 8.51
N ALA A 14 -1.20 -16.25 8.67
CA ALA A 14 -1.27 -14.97 9.36
C ALA A 14 -2.10 -13.98 8.55
N THR A 15 -2.98 -13.24 9.22
CA THR A 15 -3.66 -12.10 8.60
C THR A 15 -2.75 -10.88 8.61
N ILE A 16 -3.08 -9.84 7.86
CA ILE A 16 -2.28 -8.61 7.89
C ILE A 16 -2.38 -7.92 9.26
N GLU A 17 -3.47 -8.16 9.99
CA GLU A 17 -3.67 -7.70 11.36
C GLU A 17 -2.70 -8.38 12.33
N ASP A 18 -2.32 -9.65 12.08
CA ASP A 18 -1.26 -10.35 12.83
C ASP A 18 0.13 -9.77 12.56
N VAL A 19 0.35 -9.16 11.38
CA VAL A 19 1.61 -8.48 11.05
C VAL A 19 1.72 -7.17 11.83
N GLY A 20 0.62 -6.43 11.93
CA GLY A 20 0.55 -5.22 12.74
C GLY A 20 -0.63 -4.34 12.36
N SER A 21 -0.76 -3.21 13.07
CA SER A 21 -1.70 -2.16 12.70
C SER A 21 -1.33 -1.53 11.34
N PRO A 22 -2.27 -0.87 10.65
CA PRO A 22 -2.00 -0.20 9.38
C PRO A 22 -0.78 0.72 9.44
N ASP A 23 -0.59 1.46 10.53
CA ASP A 23 0.56 2.35 10.76
C ASP A 23 1.89 1.61 10.82
N LYS A 24 1.94 0.46 11.51
CA LYS A 24 3.16 -0.36 11.60
C LYS A 24 3.52 -0.97 10.25
N VAL A 25 2.49 -1.43 9.53
CA VAL A 25 2.67 -2.02 8.21
C VAL A 25 3.16 -0.96 7.24
N ILE A 26 2.55 0.23 7.17
CA ILE A 26 3.03 1.30 6.27
C ILE A 26 4.37 1.88 6.72
N ALA A 27 4.70 1.91 8.01
CA ALA A 27 6.05 2.30 8.44
C ALA A 27 7.12 1.33 7.92
N SER A 28 6.79 0.04 7.81
CA SER A 28 7.69 -0.99 7.28
C SER A 28 7.72 -1.03 5.75
N LEU A 29 6.57 -0.77 5.12
CA LEU A 29 6.38 -0.84 3.68
C LEU A 29 6.58 0.50 2.96
N GLY A 30 6.55 1.61 3.69
CA GLY A 30 6.56 2.96 3.15
C GLY A 30 7.77 3.25 2.28
N PRO A 31 8.99 2.74 2.58
CA PRO A 31 10.10 2.86 1.66
C PRO A 31 9.90 2.21 0.28
N PHE A 32 9.11 1.14 0.21
CA PHE A 32 8.75 0.49 -1.05
C PHE A 32 7.62 1.22 -1.79
N VAL A 33 6.87 2.08 -1.09
CA VAL A 33 5.81 2.91 -1.67
C VAL A 33 6.38 4.24 -2.18
N THR A 34 7.17 4.93 -1.34
CA THR A 34 7.74 6.24 -1.64
C THR A 34 9.05 6.17 -2.43
N GLY A 35 9.68 4.98 -2.47
CA GLY A 35 11.02 4.80 -3.03
C GLY A 35 12.15 5.43 -2.20
N ASN A 36 11.84 5.95 -1.01
CA ASN A 36 12.79 6.61 -0.10
C ASN A 36 12.46 6.29 1.37
N THR A 37 12.62 7.23 2.29
CA THR A 37 12.19 7.05 3.69
C THR A 37 10.70 7.34 3.79
N PHE A 38 9.98 6.59 4.63
CA PHE A 38 8.59 6.89 4.94
C PHE A 38 8.53 8.09 5.90
N ASP A 39 7.82 9.14 5.50
CA ASP A 39 7.43 10.24 6.39
C ASP A 39 5.94 10.10 6.73
N PRO A 40 5.55 10.04 8.02
CA PRO A 40 4.15 10.07 8.42
C PRO A 40 3.38 11.29 7.89
N ALA A 41 4.06 12.41 7.60
CA ALA A 41 3.45 13.58 6.98
C ALA A 41 3.02 13.34 5.53
N ASP A 42 3.62 12.37 4.84
CA ASP A 42 3.24 11.98 3.48
C ASP A 42 1.97 11.12 3.47
N LEU A 43 1.57 10.53 4.61
CA LEU A 43 0.36 9.72 4.72
C LEU A 43 -0.88 10.61 4.78
N VAL A 44 -1.60 10.67 3.67
CA VAL A 44 -2.84 11.44 3.55
C VAL A 44 -4.02 10.67 4.15
N GLU A 45 -4.10 9.38 3.87
CA GLU A 45 -5.22 8.55 4.31
C GLU A 45 -4.79 7.09 4.52
N SER A 46 -5.35 6.46 5.55
CA SER A 46 -5.26 5.03 5.80
C SER A 46 -6.65 4.44 5.97
N LEU A 47 -6.96 3.40 5.21
CA LEU A 47 -8.27 2.74 5.19
C LEU A 47 -8.10 1.24 5.38
N VAL A 48 -8.90 0.67 6.27
CA VAL A 48 -8.95 -0.78 6.48
C VAL A 48 -10.22 -1.31 5.85
N GLU A 49 -10.06 -2.23 4.91
CA GLU A 49 -11.17 -2.88 4.24
C GLU A 49 -11.09 -4.38 4.47
N LYS A 50 -12.20 -5.00 4.87
CA LYS A 50 -12.28 -6.44 5.06
C LYS A 50 -13.18 -7.04 3.99
N LEU A 51 -12.61 -7.89 3.14
CA LEU A 51 -13.33 -8.65 2.12
C LEU A 51 -13.28 -10.13 2.48
N GLY A 52 -14.40 -10.64 2.99
CA GLY A 52 -14.49 -12.02 3.48
C GLY A 52 -13.51 -12.25 4.66
N ASP A 53 -12.63 -13.23 4.49
CA ASP A 53 -11.60 -13.58 5.48
C ASP A 53 -10.28 -12.80 5.28
N GLN A 54 -10.22 -11.94 4.26
CA GLN A 54 -9.01 -11.21 3.87
C GLN A 54 -9.13 -9.73 4.25
N THR A 55 -8.20 -9.25 5.07
CA THR A 55 -8.10 -7.84 5.43
C THR A 55 -7.11 -7.13 4.51
N TYR A 56 -7.49 -5.95 4.01
CA TYR A 56 -6.72 -5.10 3.12
C TYR A 56 -6.49 -3.75 3.79
N TYR A 57 -5.26 -3.29 3.78
CA TYR A 57 -4.91 -1.94 4.20
C TYR A 57 -4.61 -1.09 2.98
N LYS A 58 -5.40 -0.03 2.80
CA LYS A 58 -5.23 0.95 1.74
C LYS A 58 -4.57 2.19 2.33
N TYR A 59 -3.63 2.75 1.60
CA TYR A 59 -2.93 3.96 1.97
C TYR A 59 -2.90 4.90 0.78
N THR A 60 -3.21 6.17 1.03
CA THR A 60 -2.97 7.25 0.10
C THR A 60 -1.81 8.05 0.65
N LEU A 61 -0.72 8.12 -0.11
CA LEU A 61 0.45 8.93 0.24
C LEU A 61 0.69 9.98 -0.83
N GLU A 62 1.05 11.17 -0.39
CA GLU A 62 1.53 12.24 -1.26
C GLU A 62 2.94 12.58 -0.83
N THR A 63 3.88 12.42 -1.75
CA THR A 63 5.31 12.64 -1.45
C THR A 63 5.79 13.88 -2.19
N PRO A 64 5.42 15.10 -1.74
CA PRO A 64 5.75 16.33 -2.45
C PRO A 64 7.25 16.64 -2.43
N TYR A 65 8.00 16.02 -1.50
CA TYR A 65 9.44 16.19 -1.38
C TYR A 65 10.25 15.06 -2.05
N ALA A 66 9.58 14.03 -2.58
CA ALA A 66 10.26 13.02 -3.37
C ALA A 66 10.69 13.59 -4.74
N LEU A 67 11.81 13.11 -5.25
CA LEU A 67 12.38 13.49 -6.55
C LEU A 67 11.37 13.42 -7.70
N THR A 68 10.43 12.48 -7.60
CA THR A 68 9.23 12.43 -8.42
C THR A 68 8.06 12.82 -7.53
N TRP A 69 7.56 14.04 -7.71
CA TRP A 69 6.32 14.50 -7.08
C TRP A 69 5.19 13.57 -7.52
N THR A 70 4.80 12.63 -6.65
CA THR A 70 3.91 11.52 -7.00
C THR A 70 2.84 11.32 -5.96
N HIS A 71 1.61 11.16 -6.45
CA HIS A 71 0.53 10.55 -5.69
C HIS A 71 0.72 9.05 -5.72
N ASN A 72 0.77 8.45 -4.53
CA ASN A 72 1.00 7.03 -4.34
C ASN A 72 -0.21 6.41 -3.68
N LEU A 73 -0.80 5.42 -4.35
CA LEU A 73 -1.80 4.54 -3.78
C LEU A 73 -1.14 3.22 -3.44
N ALA A 74 -1.24 2.81 -2.19
CA ALA A 74 -0.76 1.52 -1.74
C ALA A 74 -1.90 0.66 -1.21
N LYS A 75 -1.88 -0.63 -1.52
CA LYS A 75 -2.77 -1.64 -0.94
C LYS A 75 -1.94 -2.81 -0.47
N ALA A 76 -1.95 -3.06 0.83
CA ALA A 76 -1.27 -4.18 1.46
C ALA A 76 -2.28 -5.22 1.92
N THR A 77 -1.94 -6.49 1.76
CA THR A 77 -2.68 -7.62 2.35
C THR A 77 -1.73 -8.77 2.66
N ALA A 78 -2.11 -9.68 3.55
CA ALA A 78 -1.31 -10.84 3.91
C ALA A 78 -2.01 -12.14 3.54
N LYS A 79 -1.38 -12.96 2.70
CA LYS A 79 -1.91 -14.26 2.31
C LYS A 79 -0.93 -15.35 2.74
N GLY A 80 -1.34 -16.18 3.70
CA GLY A 80 -0.47 -17.22 4.25
C GLY A 80 0.64 -16.63 5.13
N SER A 81 1.90 -16.80 4.72
CA SER A 81 3.08 -16.23 5.40
C SER A 81 3.68 -15.03 4.65
N THR A 82 2.99 -14.52 3.65
CA THR A 82 3.50 -13.50 2.72
C THR A 82 2.63 -12.25 2.78
N VAL A 83 3.26 -11.09 2.85
CA VAL A 83 2.58 -9.81 2.64
C VAL A 83 2.78 -9.40 1.20
N VAL A 84 1.67 -9.08 0.53
CA VAL A 84 1.67 -8.54 -0.81
C VAL A 84 1.32 -7.07 -0.73
N LEU A 85 2.20 -6.25 -1.30
CA LEU A 85 2.05 -4.81 -1.42
C LEU A 85 1.87 -4.46 -2.90
N PHE A 86 0.76 -3.80 -3.19
CA PHE A 86 0.52 -3.16 -4.48
C PHE A 86 0.71 -1.67 -4.34
N VAL A 87 1.51 -1.10 -5.23
CA VAL A 87 1.77 0.34 -5.29
C VAL A 87 1.44 0.84 -6.68
N ALA A 88 0.61 1.88 -6.74
CA ALA A 88 0.30 2.62 -7.94
C ALA A 88 0.72 4.08 -7.74
N SER A 89 1.76 4.49 -8.45
CA SER A 89 2.31 5.84 -8.41
C SER A 89 1.95 6.61 -9.68
N ALA A 90 1.58 7.87 -9.54
CA ALA A 90 1.28 8.76 -10.67
C ALA A 90 1.78 10.17 -10.36
N ASN A 91 2.29 10.86 -11.38
CA ASN A 91 2.54 12.30 -11.26
C ASN A 91 1.23 13.10 -11.33
N ASP A 92 1.28 14.38 -10.98
CA ASP A 92 0.17 15.35 -11.07
C ASP A 92 -0.74 15.18 -12.28
N LYS A 93 -0.14 15.20 -13.48
CA LYS A 93 -0.86 15.19 -14.75
C LYS A 93 -1.60 13.87 -14.96
N GLN A 94 -0.95 12.77 -14.60
CA GLN A 94 -1.55 11.44 -14.65
C GLN A 94 -2.63 11.29 -13.58
N TRP A 95 -2.42 11.81 -12.38
CA TRP A 95 -3.37 11.73 -11.28
C TRP A 95 -4.68 12.44 -11.61
N GLN A 96 -4.62 13.68 -12.10
CA GLN A 96 -5.81 14.42 -12.54
C GLN A 96 -6.63 13.69 -13.60
N THR A 97 -5.99 12.87 -14.43
CA THR A 97 -6.65 12.14 -15.52
C THR A 97 -7.11 10.75 -15.11
N TYR A 98 -6.33 10.05 -14.29
CA TYR A 98 -6.45 8.61 -14.06
C TYR A 98 -6.68 8.23 -12.59
N GLU A 99 -6.78 9.17 -11.65
CA GLU A 99 -6.99 8.86 -10.22
C GLU A 99 -8.13 7.83 -10.05
N LYS A 100 -9.30 8.10 -10.63
CA LYS A 100 -10.46 7.21 -10.50
C LYS A 100 -10.17 5.82 -11.04
N VAL A 101 -9.41 5.72 -12.14
CA VAL A 101 -9.02 4.44 -12.74
C VAL A 101 -8.02 3.71 -11.86
N LEU A 102 -7.00 4.40 -11.34
CA LEU A 102 -5.99 3.84 -10.44
C LEU A 102 -6.63 3.34 -9.14
N ARG A 103 -7.55 4.11 -8.54
CA ARG A 103 -8.33 3.68 -7.38
C ARG A 103 -9.17 2.44 -7.70
N THR A 104 -9.87 2.43 -8.84
CA THR A 104 -10.65 1.26 -9.28
C THR A 104 -9.77 0.03 -9.48
N MET A 105 -8.58 0.18 -10.08
CA MET A 105 -7.62 -0.91 -10.24
C MET A 105 -7.12 -1.44 -8.90
N LEU A 106 -6.87 -0.55 -7.94
CA LEU A 106 -6.46 -0.93 -6.60
C LEU A 106 -7.59 -1.66 -5.85
N ASP A 107 -8.83 -1.20 -6.02
CA ASP A 107 -10.01 -1.76 -5.37
C ASP A 107 -10.38 -3.13 -5.93
N SER A 108 -10.28 -3.31 -7.26
CA SER A 108 -10.57 -4.58 -7.92
C SER A 108 -9.57 -5.69 -7.59
N LEU A 109 -8.41 -5.33 -7.05
CA LEU A 109 -7.38 -6.30 -6.72
C LEU A 109 -7.79 -7.10 -5.48
N GLN A 110 -8.05 -8.39 -5.69
CA GLN A 110 -8.39 -9.37 -4.67
C GLN A 110 -7.45 -10.57 -4.85
N LEU A 111 -6.83 -11.02 -3.76
CA LEU A 111 -5.85 -12.11 -3.76
C LEU A 111 -6.45 -13.42 -3.27
#